data_AF-A0A9P5JZ03-F1
#
_entry.id   AF-A0A9P5JZ03-F1
#
_cell.length_a   1.000
_cell.length_b   1.000
_cell.length_c   1.000
_cell.angle_alpha   90.00
_cell.angle_beta   90.00
_cell.angle_gamma   90.00
#
_symmetry.space_group_name_H-M   'P 1'
#
loop_
_entity.id
_entity.type
_entity.pdbx_description
1 polymer ?
#
loop_
_entity_poly.entity_id
_entity_poly.type
_entity_poly.pdbx_seq_one_letter_code
_entity_poly.pdbx_strand_id
1 'polypeptide(L)'
;MSTTVPHELASTTGEPLPNLLLDYPGADIILRSQDCYHFQVPKTFIGDLIQGTLDPPGNANPEPSLPVVQLPENGEILHCLLGFIFPVTPIPSSTEEIMELLSVAQKYQMETALTHIRGSIARHNSLPTSLKPALLTYALARKYRLLPEALQLARSILKYPMTIENFDDKLDIMSGTSLYELWEYHERVRLNLASDLTEFRTSQAHGSITNLRCTELSSSRIPRWLDQYIESIGKTPNLFDHAELNVALARHAKVMASRPDCQCASITSQTIRDFWDALASVVDGSFEKAASALSLVHEREDPQAQINPTTFPLDTFDPSDASLIIRSSDLVDFRVHKSVLALVSPFFRDLLSLPQPSDSESVDGLPVVELPEDSELLNCMVSLLYPVCTVPNSYEKVLHLLAMCQKYEMVSLQSSIRAKVDRGEFRAPRGTEAFPAYAIAAGKGLIPEMESAARQTLDHPMTFEALGKGLRLFEGWALRGLANFRKRCRDSLIACLDSFLETKPPGPSSIWTGCPGRPSMYSWDRQQNPILPEWLSQLLLRNQNYLKLETFTGSLNGVHSRIRGEYLVAFQSHASCHSCSSVHMNKGSTFCAELENKLTQAYNEVRGEYGSHSDSTYLSPRNR
;
A
#
# COMPACT_ATOMS: atom_id res chain seq x y z
N MET A 1 69.54 67.73 15.67
CA MET A 1 69.64 66.69 14.62
C MET A 1 68.23 66.31 14.24
N SER A 2 67.87 66.66 12.99
CA SER A 2 67.05 65.93 12.01
C SER A 2 66.10 64.83 12.52
N THR A 3 64.85 64.66 12.08
CA THR A 3 64.06 65.22 10.96
C THR A 3 62.67 64.56 11.02
N THR A 4 61.60 65.32 10.74
CA THR A 4 60.38 65.01 9.93
C THR A 4 59.65 63.65 10.10
N VAL A 5 58.32 63.49 10.02
CA VAL A 5 57.11 64.29 9.71
C VAL A 5 55.89 63.36 10.00
N PRO A 6 54.65 63.87 10.08
CA PRO A 6 53.58 63.39 10.96
C PRO A 6 52.35 62.79 10.23
N HIS A 7 51.29 62.53 11.01
CA HIS A 7 49.86 62.55 10.67
C HIS A 7 49.35 61.69 9.49
N GLU A 8 48.39 60.79 9.77
CA GLU A 8 47.23 60.66 8.89
C GLU A 8 45.98 60.09 9.61
N LEU A 9 44.85 60.74 9.34
CA LEU A 9 43.48 60.35 9.65
C LEU A 9 42.98 59.30 8.64
N ALA A 10 42.24 58.31 9.13
CA ALA A 10 41.10 57.60 8.53
C ALA A 10 40.96 57.47 6.99
N SER A 11 40.93 56.22 6.47
CA SER A 11 39.68 55.58 5.97
C SER A 11 39.92 54.14 5.46
N THR A 12 39.14 53.22 6.01
CA THR A 12 38.57 51.97 5.46
C THR A 12 39.16 51.31 4.20
N THR A 13 39.59 50.04 4.32
CA THR A 13 39.28 48.97 3.35
C THR A 13 39.30 47.58 4.01
N GLY A 14 38.09 47.05 4.25
CA GLY A 14 37.67 45.63 4.21
C GLY A 14 38.44 44.58 5.01
N GLU A 15 37.90 44.19 6.16
CA GLU A 15 38.05 42.80 6.64
C GLU A 15 37.45 41.83 5.59
N PRO A 16 38.07 40.67 5.32
CA PRO A 16 37.51 39.72 4.36
C PRO A 16 36.25 39.09 4.96
N LEU A 17 35.12 39.23 4.27
CA LEU A 17 33.86 38.59 4.65
C LEU A 17 34.07 37.06 4.66
N PRO A 18 33.87 36.35 5.79
CA PRO A 18 34.17 34.91 5.90
C PRO A 18 33.30 33.97 5.03
N ASN A 19 32.38 34.51 4.22
CA ASN A 19 31.28 33.76 3.63
C ASN A 19 31.29 33.69 2.09
N LEU A 20 32.34 34.17 1.41
CA LEU A 20 32.38 34.24 -0.05
C LEU A 20 33.15 33.10 -0.74
N LEU A 21 33.39 31.97 -0.07
CA LEU A 21 34.14 30.85 -0.65
C LEU A 21 33.22 29.94 -1.51
N LEU A 22 33.36 29.99 -2.85
CA LEU A 22 32.87 28.91 -3.74
C LEU A 22 34.06 28.18 -4.35
N ASP A 23 34.27 26.93 -3.92
CA ASP A 23 35.22 26.00 -4.51
C ASP A 23 34.47 24.83 -5.15
N TYR A 24 34.39 24.82 -6.49
CA TYR A 24 33.75 23.73 -7.23
C TYR A 24 34.70 22.55 -7.46
N PRO A 25 34.24 21.30 -7.22
CA PRO A 25 35.05 20.13 -7.53
C PRO A 25 35.22 20.00 -9.05
N GLY A 26 36.49 19.95 -9.51
CA GLY A 26 36.83 19.88 -10.93
C GLY A 26 37.00 21.24 -11.63
N ALA A 27 37.22 22.31 -10.87
CA ALA A 27 37.56 23.63 -11.41
C ALA A 27 38.86 23.61 -12.23
N ASP A 28 38.82 24.22 -13.40
CA ASP A 28 39.95 24.34 -14.34
C ASP A 28 40.33 25.81 -14.62
N ILE A 29 39.68 26.77 -13.93
CA ILE A 29 39.97 28.21 -14.00
C ILE A 29 39.64 28.90 -12.66
N ILE A 30 40.38 29.97 -12.33
CA ILE A 30 40.15 30.83 -11.16
C ILE A 30 39.66 32.18 -11.65
N LEU A 31 38.50 32.63 -11.17
CA LEU A 31 38.02 33.99 -11.38
C LEU A 31 38.43 34.84 -10.18
N ARG A 32 39.13 35.95 -10.44
CA ARG A 32 39.55 36.90 -9.41
C ARG A 32 38.75 38.20 -9.53
N SER A 33 38.09 38.59 -8.45
CA SER A 33 37.33 39.84 -8.37
C SER A 33 38.23 41.07 -8.20
N GLN A 34 37.69 42.26 -8.45
CA GLN A 34 38.40 43.53 -8.31
C GLN A 34 38.98 43.75 -6.89
N ASP A 35 38.22 43.35 -5.87
CA ASP A 35 38.58 43.35 -4.44
C ASP A 35 39.35 42.09 -4.00
N CYS A 36 39.92 41.35 -4.97
CA CYS A 36 40.89 40.27 -4.78
C CYS A 36 40.36 38.95 -4.18
N TYR A 37 39.06 38.69 -4.18
CA TYR A 37 38.50 37.36 -3.86
C TYR A 37 38.66 36.40 -5.05
N HIS A 38 38.84 35.12 -4.74
CA HIS A 38 39.08 34.05 -5.73
C HIS A 38 37.92 33.05 -5.71
N PHE A 39 37.46 32.68 -6.91
CA PHE A 39 36.40 31.69 -7.10
C PHE A 39 36.89 30.61 -8.07
N GLN A 40 36.87 29.35 -7.65
CA GLN A 40 37.31 28.23 -8.49
C GLN A 40 36.10 27.60 -9.17
N VAL A 41 36.06 27.63 -10.51
CA VAL A 41 34.89 27.21 -11.31
C VAL A 41 35.31 26.44 -12.56
N PRO A 42 34.44 25.59 -13.13
CA PRO A 42 34.69 24.95 -14.43
C PRO A 42 34.41 25.89 -15.61
N LYS A 43 35.34 26.02 -16.55
CA LYS A 43 35.31 26.89 -17.73
C LYS A 43 34.14 26.60 -18.67
N THR A 44 33.62 25.37 -18.69
CA THR A 44 32.53 24.92 -19.57
C THR A 44 31.20 25.66 -19.38
N PHE A 45 30.97 26.24 -18.20
CA PHE A 45 29.69 26.88 -17.86
C PHE A 45 29.71 28.41 -17.93
N ILE A 46 30.90 28.99 -18.14
CA ILE A 46 31.13 30.44 -18.19
C ILE A 46 31.73 30.87 -19.54
N GLY A 47 31.61 30.02 -20.57
CA GLY A 47 32.21 30.22 -21.89
C GLY A 47 31.86 31.56 -22.53
N ASP A 48 30.59 31.99 -22.43
CA ASP A 48 30.11 33.26 -22.98
C ASP A 48 30.65 34.49 -22.22
N LEU A 49 31.10 34.32 -20.96
CA LEU A 49 31.63 35.39 -20.11
C LEU A 49 33.11 35.72 -20.41
N ILE A 50 33.86 34.77 -20.97
CA ILE A 50 35.33 34.84 -21.11
C ILE A 50 35.77 35.18 -22.55
N GLN A 51 34.84 35.41 -23.48
CA GLN A 51 35.15 35.57 -24.91
C GLN A 51 35.99 36.82 -25.26
N GLY A 52 36.43 37.65 -24.29
CA GLY A 52 37.15 38.89 -24.54
C GLY A 52 38.37 39.19 -23.65
N THR A 53 38.79 38.30 -22.75
CA THR A 53 39.75 38.66 -21.66
C THR A 53 40.93 37.68 -21.47
N LEU A 54 41.42 37.03 -22.53
CA LEU A 54 42.64 36.22 -22.44
C LEU A 54 43.84 36.92 -23.09
N ASP A 55 44.71 37.50 -22.27
CA ASP A 55 46.09 37.82 -22.65
C ASP A 55 46.98 36.55 -22.58
N PRO A 56 48.00 36.42 -23.46
CA PRO A 56 48.81 35.20 -23.59
C PRO A 56 49.80 35.01 -22.41
N PRO A 57 50.30 33.77 -22.19
CA PRO A 57 50.99 33.41 -20.95
C PRO A 57 52.41 33.99 -20.89
N GLY A 58 52.62 34.96 -19.99
CA GLY A 58 53.92 35.53 -19.65
C GLY A 58 54.58 34.83 -18.47
N ASN A 59 55.56 33.97 -18.77
CA ASN A 59 56.68 33.47 -17.98
C ASN A 59 56.54 33.15 -16.46
N ALA A 60 56.63 31.83 -16.21
CA ALA A 60 57.43 31.14 -15.18
C ALA A 60 57.00 31.18 -13.70
N ASN A 61 56.22 30.15 -13.31
CA ASN A 61 56.58 29.26 -12.19
C ASN A 61 55.92 27.87 -12.35
N PRO A 62 56.59 26.75 -11.96
CA PRO A 62 56.12 25.38 -12.18
C PRO A 62 55.38 24.84 -10.95
N GLU A 63 54.13 25.22 -10.80
CA GLU A 63 53.11 24.54 -9.99
C GLU A 63 51.86 24.49 -10.89
N PRO A 64 50.96 23.49 -10.77
CA PRO A 64 49.77 23.42 -11.61
C PRO A 64 48.74 24.46 -11.14
N SER A 65 49.11 25.74 -11.17
CA SER A 65 48.23 26.84 -10.80
C SER A 65 47.28 27.08 -11.96
N LEU A 66 46.00 26.83 -11.72
CA LEU A 66 44.91 27.05 -12.65
C LEU A 66 44.98 28.47 -13.27
N PRO A 67 44.60 28.65 -14.55
CA PRO A 67 44.58 29.95 -15.20
C PRO A 67 43.69 30.93 -14.41
N VAL A 68 44.19 32.13 -14.15
CA VAL A 68 43.48 33.16 -13.37
C VAL A 68 42.98 34.25 -14.30
N VAL A 69 41.68 34.55 -14.26
CA VAL A 69 41.06 35.65 -15.03
C VAL A 69 40.60 36.73 -14.06
N GLN A 70 41.08 37.95 -14.28
CA GLN A 70 40.70 39.13 -13.49
C GLN A 70 39.42 39.74 -14.06
N LEU A 71 38.41 39.89 -13.21
CA LEU A 71 37.13 40.50 -13.55
C LEU A 71 36.99 41.87 -12.85
N PRO A 72 36.38 42.87 -13.51
CA PRO A 72 36.23 44.22 -12.96
C PRO A 72 35.14 44.33 -11.88
N GLU A 73 34.38 43.26 -11.62
CA GLU A 73 33.34 43.24 -10.59
C GLU A 73 33.88 42.87 -9.20
N ASN A 74 33.21 43.39 -8.15
CA ASN A 74 33.51 43.05 -6.76
C ASN A 74 33.10 41.62 -6.41
N GLY A 75 33.74 41.03 -5.40
CA GLY A 75 33.62 39.62 -5.02
C GLY A 75 32.22 39.24 -4.60
N GLU A 76 31.50 40.12 -3.91
CA GLU A 76 30.09 39.89 -3.52
C GLU A 76 29.17 39.75 -4.75
N ILE A 77 29.38 40.55 -5.79
CA ILE A 77 28.57 40.53 -7.02
C ILE A 77 28.87 39.27 -7.82
N LEU A 78 30.16 38.89 -7.92
CA LEU A 78 30.59 37.67 -8.59
C LEU A 78 30.13 36.41 -7.85
N HIS A 79 30.20 36.39 -6.52
CA HIS A 79 29.66 35.30 -5.71
C HIS A 79 28.16 35.12 -5.95
N CYS A 80 27.40 36.22 -5.99
CA CYS A 80 25.98 36.19 -6.32
C CYS A 80 25.75 35.62 -7.73
N LEU A 81 26.46 36.12 -8.74
CA LEU A 81 26.35 35.67 -10.13
C LEU A 81 26.70 34.18 -10.30
N LEU A 82 27.77 33.73 -9.63
CA LEU A 82 28.22 32.34 -9.65
C LEU A 82 27.27 31.43 -8.87
N GLY A 83 26.66 31.91 -7.80
CA GLY A 83 25.57 31.19 -7.10
C GLY A 83 24.32 31.00 -7.97
N PHE A 84 24.08 31.88 -8.95
CA PHE A 84 23.02 31.70 -9.95
C PHE A 84 23.41 30.70 -11.05
N ILE A 85 24.66 30.70 -11.49
CA ILE A 85 25.15 29.83 -12.58
C ILE A 85 25.41 28.41 -12.07
N PHE A 86 25.83 28.29 -10.82
CA PHE A 86 26.14 27.04 -10.18
C PHE A 86 25.44 26.96 -8.81
N PRO A 87 24.32 26.24 -8.70
CA PRO A 87 23.71 26.00 -7.40
C PRO A 87 24.40 24.82 -6.71
N VAL A 88 25.36 25.07 -5.80
CA VAL A 88 25.74 24.05 -4.79
C VAL A 88 24.50 23.81 -3.93
N THR A 89 23.89 22.64 -4.04
CA THR A 89 22.90 22.20 -3.06
C THR A 89 23.38 20.91 -2.42
N PRO A 90 23.52 20.84 -1.07
CA PRO A 90 23.69 19.57 -0.40
C PRO A 90 22.42 18.75 -0.67
N ILE A 91 22.57 17.62 -1.37
CA ILE A 91 21.45 16.70 -1.54
C ILE A 91 21.10 16.16 -0.16
N PRO A 92 19.83 16.21 0.26
CA PRO A 92 19.43 15.69 1.54
C PRO A 92 19.78 14.20 1.67
N SER A 93 20.11 13.75 2.87
CA SER A 93 20.56 12.37 3.12
C SER A 93 19.39 11.38 3.24
N SER A 94 18.19 11.86 3.58
CA SER A 94 17.01 11.01 3.74
C SER A 94 16.15 10.95 2.47
N THR A 95 15.44 9.82 2.30
CA THR A 95 14.55 9.62 1.15
C THR A 95 13.38 10.60 1.19
N GLU A 96 12.88 10.91 2.39
CA GLU A 96 11.82 11.87 2.65
C GLU A 96 12.20 13.28 2.21
N GLU A 97 13.36 13.78 2.64
CA GLU A 97 13.83 15.12 2.27
C GLU A 97 14.10 15.22 0.76
N ILE A 98 14.60 14.15 0.13
CA ILE A 98 14.80 14.09 -1.33
C ILE A 98 13.45 14.21 -2.07
N MET A 99 12.44 13.45 -1.64
CA MET A 99 11.10 13.51 -2.25
C MET A 99 10.43 14.86 -2.01
N GLU A 100 10.60 15.44 -0.82
CA GLU A 100 10.11 16.78 -0.54
C GLU A 100 10.79 17.84 -1.43
N LEU A 101 12.11 17.77 -1.59
CA LEU A 101 12.86 18.67 -2.46
C LEU A 101 12.42 18.57 -3.92
N LEU A 102 12.20 17.35 -4.43
CA LEU A 102 11.62 17.12 -5.75
C LEU A 102 10.22 17.75 -5.87
N SER A 103 9.39 17.60 -4.83
CA SER A 103 8.03 18.15 -4.80
C SER A 103 8.02 19.67 -4.88
N VAL A 104 8.97 20.32 -4.18
CA VAL A 104 9.15 21.76 -4.18
C VAL A 104 9.63 22.22 -5.57
N ALA A 105 10.67 21.59 -6.10
CA ALA A 105 11.19 21.91 -7.44
C ALA A 105 10.10 21.75 -8.53
N GLN A 106 9.24 20.73 -8.43
CA GLN A 106 8.10 20.53 -9.33
C GLN A 106 7.03 21.61 -9.15
N LYS A 107 6.65 21.93 -7.91
CA LYS A 107 5.66 22.97 -7.59
C LYS A 107 6.07 24.34 -8.17
N TYR A 108 7.36 24.66 -8.15
CA TYR A 108 7.91 25.90 -8.69
C TYR A 108 8.40 25.79 -10.15
N GLN A 109 8.14 24.67 -10.83
CA GLN A 109 8.52 24.45 -12.25
C GLN A 109 10.02 24.67 -12.53
N MET A 110 10.87 24.30 -11.57
CA MET A 110 12.33 24.45 -11.67
C MET A 110 12.94 23.27 -12.45
N GLU A 111 12.73 23.23 -13.76
CA GLU A 111 13.11 22.09 -14.61
C GLU A 111 14.61 21.73 -14.56
N THR A 112 15.50 22.73 -14.54
CA THR A 112 16.93 22.51 -14.35
C THR A 112 17.26 21.93 -12.98
N ALA A 113 16.59 22.38 -11.91
CA ALA A 113 16.77 21.80 -10.59
C ALA A 113 16.27 20.35 -10.56
N LEU A 114 15.11 20.06 -11.16
CA LEU A 114 14.57 18.70 -11.27
C LEU A 114 15.52 17.75 -12.00
N THR A 115 16.11 18.16 -13.13
CA THR A 115 17.08 17.34 -13.86
C THR A 115 18.35 17.10 -13.04
N HIS A 116 18.85 18.11 -12.34
CA HIS A 116 20.01 17.98 -11.45
C HIS A 116 19.74 17.05 -10.25
N ILE A 117 18.59 17.19 -9.59
CA ILE A 117 18.20 16.34 -8.46
C ILE A 117 18.04 14.89 -8.93
N ARG A 118 17.27 14.65 -10.00
CA ARG A 118 17.07 13.31 -10.59
C ARG A 118 18.39 12.67 -11.04
N GLY A 119 19.23 13.42 -11.74
CA GLY A 119 20.55 12.96 -12.19
C GLY A 119 21.50 12.64 -11.03
N SER A 120 21.31 13.28 -9.87
CA SER A 120 22.10 12.99 -8.68
C SER A 120 21.56 11.77 -7.91
N ILE A 121 20.23 11.60 -7.83
CA ILE A 121 19.60 10.36 -7.32
C ILE A 121 20.09 9.16 -8.14
N ALA A 122 20.05 9.23 -9.47
CA ALA A 122 20.48 8.15 -10.35
C ALA A 122 21.96 7.74 -10.16
N ARG A 123 22.82 8.68 -9.75
CA ARG A 123 24.25 8.44 -9.53
C ARG A 123 24.58 7.93 -8.12
N HIS A 124 23.85 8.38 -7.10
CA HIS A 124 24.20 8.13 -5.69
C HIS A 124 23.25 7.17 -4.96
N ASN A 125 21.98 7.11 -5.37
CA ASN A 125 20.95 6.25 -4.78
C ASN A 125 20.38 5.33 -5.87
N SER A 126 21.00 4.17 -6.04
CA SER A 126 20.43 3.12 -6.88
C SER A 126 19.03 2.77 -6.38
N LEU A 127 18.09 2.52 -7.31
CA LEU A 127 16.72 2.06 -7.01
C LEU A 127 16.72 0.99 -5.90
N PRO A 128 15.80 1.06 -4.92
CA PRO A 128 15.76 0.11 -3.82
C PRO A 128 15.80 -1.35 -4.28
N THR A 129 16.80 -2.09 -3.79
CA THR A 129 16.97 -3.51 -4.11
C THR A 129 15.99 -4.41 -3.34
N SER A 130 15.43 -3.92 -2.23
CA SER A 130 14.46 -4.62 -1.39
C SER A 130 13.06 -3.98 -1.46
N LEU A 131 12.02 -4.79 -1.19
CA LEU A 131 10.61 -4.38 -1.32
C LEU A 131 10.23 -3.27 -0.32
N LYS A 132 10.66 -3.37 0.93
CA LYS A 132 10.22 -2.45 2.00
C LYS A 132 10.61 -0.98 1.73
N PRO A 133 11.88 -0.65 1.40
CA PRO A 133 12.24 0.72 1.03
C PRO A 133 11.59 1.15 -0.29
N ALA A 134 11.42 0.24 -1.28
CA ALA A 134 10.72 0.56 -2.53
C ALA A 134 9.27 1.04 -2.27
N LEU A 135 8.56 0.35 -1.38
CA LEU A 135 7.20 0.72 -0.99
C LEU A 135 7.13 2.06 -0.25
N LEU A 136 8.10 2.32 0.63
CA LEU A 136 8.19 3.58 1.35
C LEU A 136 8.47 4.75 0.39
N THR A 137 9.45 4.61 -0.50
CA THR A 137 9.73 5.63 -1.51
C THR A 137 8.54 5.83 -2.45
N TYR A 138 7.83 4.75 -2.83
CA TYR A 138 6.63 4.84 -3.64
C TYR A 138 5.51 5.61 -2.92
N ALA A 139 5.27 5.30 -1.64
CA ALA A 139 4.28 5.99 -0.82
C ALA A 139 4.60 7.50 -0.71
N LEU A 140 5.86 7.86 -0.50
CA LEU A 140 6.32 9.25 -0.49
C LEU A 140 6.13 9.93 -1.85
N ALA A 141 6.53 9.26 -2.95
CA ALA A 141 6.35 9.80 -4.29
C ALA A 141 4.87 10.08 -4.60
N ARG A 142 3.95 9.18 -4.20
CA ARG A 142 2.50 9.42 -4.32
C ARG A 142 2.03 10.56 -3.44
N LYS A 143 2.46 10.62 -2.17
CA LYS A 143 2.14 11.71 -1.23
C LYS A 143 2.51 13.09 -1.79
N TYR A 144 3.69 13.19 -2.41
CA TYR A 144 4.20 14.43 -3.01
C TYR A 144 3.77 14.64 -4.48
N ARG A 145 2.90 13.78 -5.04
CA ARG A 145 2.44 13.84 -6.45
C ARG A 145 3.57 13.82 -7.49
N LEU A 146 4.63 13.08 -7.18
CA LEU A 146 5.79 12.82 -8.04
C LEU A 146 5.51 11.60 -8.93
N LEU A 147 4.71 11.80 -9.99
CA LEU A 147 4.25 10.72 -10.85
C LEU A 147 5.40 9.98 -11.57
N PRO A 148 6.42 10.63 -12.15
CA PRO A 148 7.52 9.94 -12.83
C PRO A 148 8.27 8.98 -11.88
N GLU A 149 8.58 9.46 -10.68
CA GLU A 149 9.28 8.70 -9.64
C GLU A 149 8.41 7.54 -9.14
N ALA A 150 7.11 7.78 -8.91
CA ALA A 150 6.17 6.74 -8.52
C ALA A 150 6.05 5.63 -9.58
N LEU A 151 6.00 5.96 -10.87
CA LEU A 151 5.95 4.97 -11.96
C LEU A 151 7.23 4.16 -12.06
N GLN A 152 8.39 4.80 -11.92
CA GLN A 152 9.68 4.11 -11.92
C GLN A 152 9.77 3.10 -10.77
N LEU A 153 9.28 3.49 -9.58
CA LEU A 153 9.22 2.60 -8.43
C LEU A 153 8.19 1.49 -8.61
N ALA A 154 7.01 1.79 -9.14
CA ALA A 154 5.97 0.80 -9.44
C ALA A 154 6.48 -0.27 -10.41
N ARG A 155 7.25 0.12 -11.44
CA ARG A 155 7.97 -0.80 -12.33
C ARG A 155 8.98 -1.66 -11.57
N SER A 156 9.79 -1.05 -10.70
CA SER A 156 10.77 -1.81 -9.91
C SER A 156 10.12 -2.82 -8.97
N ILE A 157 8.88 -2.57 -8.53
CA ILE A 157 8.12 -3.45 -7.65
C ILE A 157 7.52 -4.65 -8.40
N LEU A 158 7.40 -4.62 -9.74
CA LEU A 158 6.91 -5.76 -10.57
C LEU A 158 7.70 -7.06 -10.33
N LYS A 159 8.93 -6.97 -9.80
CA LYS A 159 9.73 -8.13 -9.41
C LYS A 159 9.17 -8.93 -8.24
N TYR A 160 8.24 -8.36 -7.48
CA TYR A 160 7.65 -8.96 -6.31
C TYR A 160 6.20 -9.39 -6.57
N PRO A 161 5.77 -10.55 -6.03
CA PRO A 161 4.37 -10.95 -6.10
C PRO A 161 3.44 -9.93 -5.43
N MET A 162 2.41 -9.50 -6.14
CA MET A 162 1.39 -8.58 -5.63
C MET A 162 0.34 -9.37 -4.84
N THR A 163 0.71 -9.92 -3.68
CA THR A 163 -0.18 -10.63 -2.76
C THR A 163 -0.12 -10.03 -1.36
N ILE A 164 -1.21 -10.14 -0.59
CA ILE A 164 -1.29 -9.56 0.75
C ILE A 164 -0.26 -10.21 1.69
N GLU A 165 0.03 -11.50 1.52
CA GLU A 165 1.04 -12.24 2.30
C GLU A 165 2.44 -11.68 2.09
N ASN A 166 2.80 -11.34 0.85
CA ASN A 166 4.12 -10.78 0.53
C ASN A 166 4.28 -9.36 1.12
N PHE A 167 3.17 -8.64 1.24
CA PHE A 167 3.10 -7.28 1.76
C PHE A 167 2.85 -7.20 3.27
N ASP A 168 2.49 -8.31 3.93
CA ASP A 168 1.99 -8.40 5.31
C ASP A 168 2.54 -7.37 6.32
N ASP A 169 3.83 -7.43 6.66
CA ASP A 169 4.49 -6.53 7.62
C ASP A 169 4.78 -5.11 7.07
N LYS A 170 4.41 -4.88 5.81
CA LYS A 170 4.67 -3.68 5.01
C LYS A 170 3.38 -2.97 4.59
N LEU A 171 2.21 -3.53 4.88
CA LEU A 171 0.91 -2.93 4.53
C LEU A 171 0.72 -1.56 5.21
N ASP A 172 1.28 -1.39 6.42
CA ASP A 172 1.21 -0.13 7.18
C ASP A 172 2.01 1.02 6.54
N ILE A 173 2.87 0.72 5.58
CA ILE A 173 3.76 1.72 4.95
C ILE A 173 2.98 2.70 4.07
N MET A 174 1.82 2.28 3.55
CA MET A 174 1.06 3.08 2.60
C MET A 174 -0.44 3.02 2.84
N SER A 175 -1.12 4.07 2.40
CA SER A 175 -2.58 4.10 2.37
C SER A 175 -3.13 3.03 1.43
N GLY A 176 -4.36 2.58 1.68
CA GLY A 176 -5.06 1.67 0.79
C GLY A 176 -5.29 2.25 -0.61
N THR A 177 -5.35 3.58 -0.74
CA THR A 177 -5.40 4.27 -2.03
C THR A 177 -4.10 4.07 -2.83
N SER A 178 -2.95 4.34 -2.22
CA SER A 178 -1.65 4.13 -2.89
C SER A 178 -1.43 2.65 -3.21
N LEU A 179 -1.89 1.75 -2.33
CA LEU A 179 -1.81 0.31 -2.54
C LEU A 179 -2.70 -0.16 -3.71
N TYR A 180 -3.92 0.38 -3.79
CA TYR A 180 -4.84 0.14 -4.92
C TYR A 180 -4.23 0.61 -6.24
N GLU A 181 -3.65 1.81 -6.28
CA GLU A 181 -3.01 2.35 -7.48
C GLU A 181 -1.82 1.52 -7.94
N LEU A 182 -0.99 1.05 -6.99
CA LEU A 182 0.11 0.15 -7.28
C LEU A 182 -0.39 -1.19 -7.85
N TRP A 183 -1.40 -1.78 -7.22
CA TRP A 183 -2.01 -3.01 -7.70
C TRP A 183 -2.65 -2.83 -9.09
N GLU A 184 -3.40 -1.74 -9.30
CA GLU A 184 -4.03 -1.43 -10.58
C GLU A 184 -2.98 -1.23 -11.68
N TYR A 185 -1.86 -0.58 -11.38
CA TYR A 185 -0.72 -0.50 -12.30
C TYR A 185 -0.22 -1.89 -12.69
N HIS A 186 0.07 -2.74 -11.70
CA HIS A 186 0.58 -4.10 -11.91
C HIS A 186 -0.37 -4.94 -12.75
N GLU A 187 -1.66 -4.88 -12.44
CA GLU A 187 -2.68 -5.64 -13.15
C GLU A 187 -2.86 -5.16 -14.59
N ARG A 188 -2.83 -3.84 -14.83
CA ARG A 188 -2.85 -3.27 -16.19
C ARG A 188 -1.62 -3.66 -16.99
N VAL A 189 -0.43 -3.61 -16.38
CA VAL A 189 0.81 -4.07 -17.01
C VAL A 189 0.68 -5.54 -17.42
N ARG A 190 0.19 -6.39 -16.52
CA ARG A 190 -0.02 -7.82 -16.78
C ARG A 190 -0.99 -8.06 -17.95
N LEU A 191 -2.12 -7.35 -17.97
CA LEU A 191 -3.12 -7.45 -19.05
C LEU A 191 -2.58 -6.96 -20.39
N ASN A 192 -1.93 -5.79 -20.41
CA ASN A 192 -1.33 -5.23 -21.61
C ASN A 192 -0.24 -6.17 -22.16
N LEU A 193 0.67 -6.65 -21.30
CA LEU A 193 1.71 -7.61 -21.71
C LEU A 193 1.12 -8.90 -22.25
N ALA A 194 0.09 -9.46 -21.59
CA ALA A 194 -0.55 -10.67 -22.08
C ALA A 194 -1.10 -10.50 -23.51
N SER A 195 -1.74 -9.36 -23.80
CA SER A 195 -2.24 -9.02 -25.14
C SER A 195 -1.12 -8.75 -26.14
N ASP A 196 -0.23 -7.81 -25.81
CA ASP A 196 0.83 -7.30 -26.70
C ASP A 196 1.87 -8.40 -27.02
N LEU A 197 2.21 -9.27 -26.06
CA LEU A 197 3.09 -10.41 -26.30
C LEU A 197 2.41 -11.52 -27.13
N THR A 198 1.09 -11.67 -27.03
CA THR A 198 0.34 -12.59 -27.90
C THR A 198 0.35 -12.10 -29.35
N GLU A 199 0.18 -10.79 -29.56
CA GLU A 199 0.33 -10.16 -30.87
C GLU A 199 1.76 -10.26 -31.39
N PHE A 200 2.77 -10.01 -30.55
CA PHE A 200 4.19 -10.17 -30.92
C PHE A 200 4.53 -11.60 -31.35
N ARG A 201 3.99 -12.61 -30.65
CA ARG A 201 4.15 -14.04 -31.00
C ARG A 201 3.51 -14.38 -32.34
N THR A 202 2.34 -13.83 -32.65
CA THR A 202 1.54 -14.20 -33.83
C THR A 202 1.85 -13.37 -35.07
N SER A 203 2.42 -12.18 -34.90
CA SER A 203 2.88 -11.30 -35.98
C SER A 203 4.27 -11.72 -36.51
N GLN A 204 4.72 -11.14 -37.62
CA GLN A 204 6.11 -11.29 -38.11
C GLN A 204 7.09 -10.34 -37.38
N ALA A 205 6.69 -9.70 -36.28
CA ALA A 205 7.50 -8.71 -35.57
C ALA A 205 8.78 -9.31 -34.93
N HIS A 206 8.84 -10.62 -34.74
CA HIS A 206 10.03 -11.37 -34.31
C HIS A 206 11.02 -11.64 -35.47
N GLY A 207 10.98 -10.82 -36.53
CA GLY A 207 11.58 -11.02 -37.86
C GLY A 207 13.01 -11.61 -37.88
N SER A 208 13.87 -11.21 -36.94
CA SER A 208 15.26 -11.70 -36.84
C SER A 208 15.39 -13.17 -36.47
N ILE A 209 14.35 -13.79 -35.88
CA ILE A 209 14.34 -15.18 -35.41
C ILE A 209 13.55 -16.13 -36.35
N THR A 210 12.84 -15.59 -37.35
CA THR A 210 11.96 -16.34 -38.28
C THR A 210 12.65 -17.45 -39.06
N ASN A 211 13.98 -17.39 -39.22
CA ASN A 211 14.78 -18.36 -39.98
C ASN A 211 15.52 -19.40 -39.12
N LEU A 212 15.29 -19.44 -37.80
CA LEU A 212 15.94 -20.44 -36.94
C LEU A 212 15.38 -21.84 -37.21
N ARG A 213 16.25 -22.77 -37.61
CA ARG A 213 15.90 -24.19 -37.67
C ARG A 213 15.88 -24.79 -36.26
N CYS A 214 14.70 -25.08 -35.75
CA CYS A 214 14.49 -25.80 -34.49
C CYS A 214 13.56 -26.99 -34.72
N THR A 215 13.82 -28.12 -34.04
CA THR A 215 12.98 -29.33 -34.14
C THR A 215 11.70 -29.24 -33.30
N GLU A 216 11.64 -28.28 -32.37
CA GLU A 216 10.47 -28.03 -31.51
C GLU A 216 9.93 -26.62 -31.73
N LEU A 217 9.01 -26.50 -32.68
CA LEU A 217 8.30 -25.25 -32.96
C LEU A 217 6.97 -25.18 -32.19
N SER A 218 6.58 -23.97 -31.82
CA SER A 218 5.23 -23.66 -31.32
C SER A 218 4.26 -23.49 -32.48
N SER A 219 2.96 -23.29 -32.16
CA SER A 219 1.93 -22.93 -33.14
C SER A 219 2.25 -21.63 -33.90
N SER A 220 3.05 -20.75 -33.31
CA SER A 220 3.48 -19.47 -33.88
C SER A 220 4.76 -19.56 -34.71
N ARG A 221 5.23 -20.78 -35.03
CA ARG A 221 6.43 -21.03 -35.86
C ARG A 221 7.75 -20.47 -35.29
N ILE A 222 7.81 -20.22 -33.98
CA ILE A 222 9.04 -19.91 -33.25
C ILE A 222 9.45 -21.11 -32.38
N PRO A 223 10.74 -21.23 -31.96
CA PRO A 223 11.17 -22.29 -31.05
C PRO A 223 10.36 -22.31 -29.75
N ARG A 224 9.92 -23.49 -29.29
CA ARG A 224 9.06 -23.64 -28.09
C ARG A 224 9.64 -23.03 -26.82
N TRP A 225 10.97 -23.11 -26.63
CA TRP A 225 11.63 -22.52 -25.46
C TRP A 225 11.47 -20.99 -25.43
N LEU A 226 11.53 -20.36 -26.60
CA LEU A 226 11.38 -18.91 -26.75
C LEU A 226 9.92 -18.51 -26.60
N ASP A 227 9.01 -19.29 -27.17
CA ASP A 227 7.57 -19.12 -27.02
C ASP A 227 7.13 -19.19 -25.54
N GLN A 228 7.67 -20.17 -24.80
CA GLN A 228 7.45 -20.32 -23.36
C GLN A 228 8.05 -19.16 -22.56
N TYR A 229 9.24 -18.68 -22.94
CA TYR A 229 9.84 -17.51 -22.31
C TYR A 229 8.97 -16.26 -22.51
N ILE A 230 8.54 -15.98 -23.75
CA ILE A 230 7.65 -14.84 -24.05
C ILE A 230 6.33 -14.97 -23.28
N GLU A 231 5.71 -16.14 -23.25
CA GLU A 231 4.49 -16.37 -22.49
C GLU A 231 4.70 -16.19 -20.97
N SER A 232 5.88 -16.56 -20.46
CA SER A 232 6.21 -16.42 -19.05
C SER A 232 6.31 -14.96 -18.60
N ILE A 233 6.76 -14.04 -19.48
CA ILE A 233 6.80 -12.60 -19.21
C ILE A 233 5.38 -12.05 -18.99
N GLY A 234 4.40 -12.47 -19.80
CA GLY A 234 3.01 -12.03 -19.64
C GLY A 234 2.37 -12.47 -18.31
N LYS A 235 2.84 -13.59 -17.74
CA LYS A 235 2.38 -14.10 -16.43
C LYS A 235 3.17 -13.49 -15.27
N THR A 236 4.47 -13.33 -15.46
CA THR A 236 5.41 -12.83 -14.45
C THR A 236 6.33 -11.81 -15.13
N PRO A 237 5.96 -10.52 -15.13
CA PRO A 237 6.70 -9.48 -15.84
C PRO A 237 8.17 -9.35 -15.42
N ASN A 238 8.50 -9.84 -14.22
CA ASN A 238 9.85 -9.87 -13.68
C ASN A 238 10.82 -10.82 -14.42
N LEU A 239 10.31 -11.73 -15.25
CA LEU A 239 11.11 -12.61 -16.10
C LEU A 239 11.62 -11.89 -17.36
N PHE A 240 11.21 -10.64 -17.59
CA PHE A 240 11.78 -9.79 -18.63
C PHE A 240 13.18 -9.32 -18.22
N ASP A 241 14.16 -10.20 -18.35
CA ASP A 241 15.56 -9.95 -18.05
C ASP A 241 16.47 -10.66 -19.05
N HIS A 242 17.55 -9.98 -19.47
CA HIS A 242 18.45 -10.51 -20.49
C HIS A 242 19.15 -11.79 -20.00
N ALA A 243 19.42 -11.94 -18.70
CA ALA A 243 19.98 -13.16 -18.13
C ALA A 243 18.97 -14.32 -18.19
N GLU A 244 17.69 -14.08 -17.90
CA GLU A 244 16.63 -15.12 -17.99
C GLU A 244 16.45 -15.64 -19.42
N LEU A 245 16.50 -14.76 -20.43
CA LEU A 245 16.52 -15.19 -21.84
C LEU A 245 17.71 -16.11 -22.14
N ASN A 246 18.90 -15.76 -21.66
CA ASN A 246 20.10 -16.58 -21.86
C ASN A 246 20.04 -17.92 -21.11
N VAL A 247 19.45 -17.94 -19.90
CA VAL A 247 19.21 -19.17 -19.15
C VAL A 247 18.23 -20.08 -19.90
N ALA A 248 17.15 -19.54 -20.46
CA ALA A 248 16.20 -20.29 -21.27
C ALA A 248 16.86 -20.88 -22.53
N LEU A 249 17.70 -20.10 -23.21
CA LEU A 249 18.47 -20.54 -24.37
C LEU A 249 19.46 -21.67 -24.02
N ALA A 250 20.22 -21.51 -22.93
CA ALA A 250 21.19 -22.51 -22.47
C ALA A 250 20.50 -23.82 -22.08
N ARG A 251 19.35 -23.74 -21.41
CA ARG A 251 18.53 -24.91 -21.06
C ARG A 251 18.08 -25.67 -22.31
N HIS A 252 17.62 -24.97 -23.33
CA HIS A 252 17.23 -25.59 -24.61
C HIS A 252 18.43 -26.20 -25.34
N ALA A 253 19.55 -25.48 -25.44
CA ALA A 253 20.77 -25.97 -26.08
C ALA A 253 21.28 -27.27 -25.45
N LYS A 254 21.20 -27.40 -24.11
CA LYS A 254 21.55 -28.62 -23.39
C LYS A 254 20.66 -29.82 -23.77
N VAL A 255 19.36 -29.59 -23.90
CA VAL A 255 18.39 -30.64 -24.30
C VAL A 255 18.61 -31.07 -25.75
N MET A 256 18.98 -30.12 -26.63
CA MET A 256 19.17 -30.35 -28.06
C MET A 256 20.61 -30.72 -28.46
N ALA A 257 21.53 -30.84 -27.51
CA ALA A 257 22.96 -31.12 -27.77
C ALA A 257 23.22 -32.40 -28.58
N SER A 258 22.28 -33.36 -28.57
CA SER A 258 22.36 -34.61 -29.32
C SER A 258 21.65 -34.59 -30.69
N ARG A 259 21.07 -33.45 -31.12
CA ARG A 259 20.32 -33.33 -32.38
C ARG A 259 20.98 -32.29 -33.31
N PRO A 260 21.58 -32.72 -34.43
CA PRO A 260 22.29 -31.81 -35.35
C PRO A 260 21.37 -30.86 -36.12
N ASP A 261 20.05 -31.11 -36.14
CA ASP A 261 19.08 -30.33 -36.90
C ASP A 261 18.64 -29.02 -36.20
N CYS A 262 19.11 -28.76 -34.97
CA CYS A 262 18.78 -27.55 -34.21
C CYS A 262 19.90 -26.51 -34.27
N GLN A 263 19.59 -25.32 -34.77
CA GLN A 263 20.51 -24.18 -34.88
C GLN A 263 20.35 -23.16 -33.73
N CYS A 264 19.52 -23.45 -32.71
CA CYS A 264 19.30 -22.53 -31.60
C CYS A 264 20.57 -22.30 -30.76
N ALA A 265 21.49 -23.27 -30.68
CA ALA A 265 22.75 -23.08 -29.95
C ALA A 265 23.75 -22.14 -30.67
N SER A 266 23.54 -21.88 -31.97
CA SER A 266 24.43 -21.07 -32.82
C SER A 266 23.85 -19.69 -33.17
N ILE A 267 22.85 -19.21 -32.42
CA ILE A 267 22.27 -17.88 -32.62
C ILE A 267 23.36 -16.83 -32.37
N THR A 268 23.49 -15.85 -33.27
CA THR A 268 24.49 -14.78 -33.12
C THR A 268 24.06 -13.77 -32.05
N SER A 269 25.02 -13.14 -31.37
CA SER A 269 24.72 -12.09 -30.40
C SER A 269 23.99 -10.89 -31.02
N GLN A 270 24.19 -10.62 -32.32
CA GLN A 270 23.46 -9.56 -33.02
C GLN A 270 21.98 -9.93 -33.16
N THR A 271 21.68 -11.16 -33.58
CA THR A 271 20.30 -11.65 -33.68
C THR A 271 19.57 -11.62 -32.33
N ILE A 272 20.27 -11.95 -31.24
CA ILE A 272 19.71 -11.86 -29.87
C ILE A 272 19.42 -10.40 -29.50
N ARG A 273 20.32 -9.46 -29.81
CA ARG A 273 20.10 -8.03 -29.57
C ARG A 273 18.94 -7.47 -30.38
N ASP A 274 18.88 -7.73 -31.68
CA ASP A 274 17.79 -7.22 -32.53
C ASP A 274 16.43 -7.75 -32.07
N PHE A 275 16.37 -9.03 -31.66
CA PHE A 275 15.18 -9.61 -31.06
C PHE A 275 14.85 -8.97 -29.71
N TRP A 276 15.85 -8.76 -28.85
CA TRP A 276 15.68 -8.15 -27.55
C TRP A 276 15.14 -6.72 -27.67
N ASP A 277 15.68 -5.91 -28.59
CA ASP A 277 15.24 -4.53 -28.82
C ASP A 277 13.79 -4.49 -29.31
N ALA A 278 13.40 -5.41 -30.21
CA ALA A 278 12.02 -5.53 -30.67
C ALA A 278 11.07 -5.94 -29.52
N LEU A 279 11.47 -6.91 -28.69
CA LEU A 279 10.70 -7.34 -27.53
C LEU A 279 10.60 -6.25 -26.46
N ALA A 280 11.71 -5.54 -26.19
CA ALA A 280 11.79 -4.44 -25.25
C ALA A 280 10.87 -3.29 -25.66
N SER A 281 10.83 -2.94 -26.95
CA SER A 281 9.92 -1.93 -27.47
C SER A 281 8.45 -2.27 -27.21
N VAL A 282 8.06 -3.54 -27.37
CA VAL A 282 6.69 -4.00 -27.06
C VAL A 282 6.41 -3.90 -25.56
N VAL A 283 7.33 -4.38 -24.72
CA VAL A 283 7.20 -4.37 -23.26
C VAL A 283 7.13 -2.94 -22.71
N ASP A 284 8.01 -2.04 -23.15
CA ASP A 284 8.01 -0.63 -22.77
C ASP A 284 6.72 0.06 -23.22
N GLY A 285 6.23 -0.24 -24.43
CA GLY A 285 4.93 0.21 -24.91
C GLY A 285 3.77 -0.25 -24.00
N SER A 286 3.78 -1.50 -23.54
CA SER A 286 2.79 -2.00 -22.57
C SER A 286 2.85 -1.25 -21.24
N PHE A 287 4.06 -0.90 -20.76
CA PHE A 287 4.25 -0.11 -19.55
C PHE A 287 3.77 1.33 -19.69
N GLU A 288 3.96 1.96 -20.84
CA GLU A 288 3.45 3.32 -21.11
C GLU A 288 1.93 3.36 -21.23
N LYS A 289 1.32 2.36 -21.89
CA LYS A 289 -0.15 2.20 -21.92
C LYS A 289 -0.73 2.11 -20.50
N ALA A 290 -0.08 1.35 -19.62
CA ALA A 290 -0.50 1.22 -18.22
C ALA A 290 -0.32 2.54 -17.44
N ALA A 291 0.82 3.22 -17.61
CA ALA A 291 1.12 4.49 -16.96
C ALA A 291 0.13 5.60 -17.33
N SER A 292 -0.21 5.72 -18.61
CA SER A 292 -1.14 6.73 -19.13
C SER A 292 -2.54 6.60 -18.51
N ALA A 293 -2.98 5.37 -18.25
CA ALA A 293 -4.26 5.11 -17.61
C ALA A 293 -4.30 5.55 -16.14
N LEU A 294 -3.18 5.52 -15.40
CA LEU A 294 -3.12 6.01 -14.02
C LEU A 294 -3.18 7.54 -13.94
N SER A 295 -2.58 8.25 -14.88
CA SER A 295 -2.65 9.72 -14.93
C SER A 295 -4.08 10.23 -15.04
N LEU A 296 -4.92 9.55 -15.85
CA LEU A 296 -6.34 9.91 -16.05
C LEU A 296 -7.22 9.67 -14.83
N VAL A 297 -6.81 8.79 -13.91
CA VAL A 297 -7.54 8.55 -12.65
C VAL A 297 -7.29 9.70 -11.68
N HIS A 298 -6.09 10.29 -11.69
CA HIS A 298 -5.71 11.39 -10.80
C HIS A 298 -6.47 12.70 -11.07
N GLU A 299 -6.78 12.99 -12.35
CA GLU A 299 -7.50 14.22 -12.73
C GLU A 299 -9.00 14.20 -12.37
N ARG A 300 -9.58 13.04 -12.09
CA ARG A 300 -11.01 12.91 -11.74
C ARG A 300 -11.30 13.10 -10.25
N GLU A 301 -10.28 13.22 -9.42
CA GLU A 301 -10.39 13.18 -7.95
C GLU A 301 -10.33 14.56 -7.28
N ASP A 302 -10.54 15.67 -8.00
CA ASP A 302 -10.78 16.99 -7.37
C ASP A 302 -12.23 17.06 -6.85
N PRO A 303 -12.49 16.98 -5.54
CA PRO A 303 -13.82 17.16 -4.97
C PRO A 303 -13.98 18.64 -4.60
N GLN A 304 -13.90 19.53 -5.60
CA GLN A 304 -14.49 20.86 -5.49
C GLN A 304 -15.80 20.86 -6.25
N ALA A 305 -16.73 20.02 -5.79
CA ALA A 305 -18.14 20.22 -6.10
C ALA A 305 -18.54 21.57 -5.48
N GLN A 306 -18.89 22.53 -6.32
CA GLN A 306 -19.47 23.80 -5.92
C GLN A 306 -20.65 23.53 -4.98
N ILE A 307 -20.49 23.88 -3.71
CA ILE A 307 -21.57 23.85 -2.71
C ILE A 307 -22.52 24.98 -3.08
N ASN A 308 -23.50 24.68 -3.93
CA ASN A 308 -24.72 25.46 -3.96
C ASN A 308 -25.56 25.00 -2.77
N PRO A 309 -26.05 25.91 -1.91
CA PRO A 309 -26.95 25.55 -0.82
C PRO A 309 -28.20 24.94 -1.46
N THR A 310 -28.25 23.61 -1.46
CA THR A 310 -29.38 22.87 -2.01
C THR A 310 -30.34 22.70 -0.85
N THR A 311 -31.35 23.57 -0.79
CA THR A 311 -32.47 23.42 0.14
C THR A 311 -33.22 22.15 -0.23
N PHE A 312 -32.79 21.01 0.30
CA PHE A 312 -33.60 19.80 0.30
C PHE A 312 -34.74 20.01 1.29
N PRO A 313 -36.01 19.83 0.89
CA PRO A 313 -37.09 19.70 1.84
C PRO A 313 -36.95 18.30 2.45
N LEU A 314 -36.05 18.14 3.41
CA LEU A 314 -36.23 17.08 4.39
C LEU A 314 -37.52 17.42 5.15
N ASP A 315 -38.37 16.42 5.41
CA ASP A 315 -39.44 16.52 6.41
C ASP A 315 -38.78 16.75 7.78
N THR A 316 -38.28 17.96 8.00
CA THR A 316 -37.56 18.34 9.19
C THR A 316 -38.57 18.47 10.30
N PHE A 317 -38.41 17.63 11.32
CA PHE A 317 -39.06 17.82 12.59
C PHE A 317 -38.68 19.23 13.11
N ASP A 318 -39.60 20.17 13.05
CA ASP A 318 -39.44 21.57 13.48
C ASP A 318 -40.25 21.80 14.76
N PRO A 319 -39.67 21.56 15.95
CA PRO A 319 -40.34 21.86 17.20
C PRO A 319 -40.46 23.37 17.37
N SER A 320 -41.69 23.88 17.43
CA SER A 320 -41.97 25.32 17.59
C SER A 320 -41.41 25.94 18.87
N ASP A 321 -41.08 25.11 19.86
CA ASP A 321 -40.50 25.46 21.17
C ASP A 321 -38.99 25.12 21.28
N ALA A 322 -38.31 24.97 20.13
CA ALA A 322 -36.86 24.79 20.09
C ALA A 322 -36.11 25.88 20.85
N SER A 323 -34.97 25.50 21.45
CA SER A 323 -34.13 26.40 22.25
C SER A 323 -32.70 26.50 21.72
N LEU A 324 -32.37 25.80 20.64
CA LEU A 324 -31.06 25.71 20.02
C LEU A 324 -31.22 25.35 18.54
N ILE A 325 -30.36 25.91 17.69
CA ILE A 325 -30.19 25.48 16.31
C ILE A 325 -28.85 24.76 16.19
N ILE A 326 -28.87 23.56 15.61
CA ILE A 326 -27.67 22.85 15.15
C ILE A 326 -27.56 23.06 13.65
N ARG A 327 -26.44 23.58 13.17
CA ARG A 327 -26.18 23.80 11.74
C ARG A 327 -25.22 22.75 11.21
N SER A 328 -25.55 22.13 10.09
CA SER A 328 -24.68 21.20 9.37
C SER A 328 -23.57 21.90 8.57
N SER A 329 -22.58 21.14 8.11
CA SER A 329 -21.50 21.67 7.26
C SER A 329 -21.97 22.13 5.87
N ASP A 330 -23.10 21.64 5.39
CA ASP A 330 -23.82 22.09 4.18
C ASP A 330 -24.89 23.16 4.48
N LEU A 331 -24.80 23.83 5.64
CA LEU A 331 -25.60 24.99 6.05
C LEU A 331 -27.11 24.73 6.20
N VAL A 332 -27.48 23.51 6.60
CA VAL A 332 -28.86 23.16 6.94
C VAL A 332 -29.06 23.30 8.45
N ASP A 333 -30.09 24.05 8.83
CA ASP A 333 -30.41 24.35 10.22
C ASP A 333 -31.43 23.35 10.79
N PHE A 334 -31.09 22.74 11.93
CA PHE A 334 -31.93 21.80 12.68
C PHE A 334 -32.30 22.39 14.03
N ARG A 335 -33.60 22.58 14.26
CA ARG A 335 -34.13 23.09 15.52
C ARG A 335 -34.28 21.98 16.55
N VAL A 336 -33.68 22.16 17.72
CA VAL A 336 -33.65 21.15 18.79
C VAL A 336 -33.82 21.78 20.18
N HIS A 337 -34.17 20.94 21.16
CA HIS A 337 -34.21 21.30 22.57
C HIS A 337 -32.84 21.07 23.22
N LYS A 338 -32.30 22.11 23.87
CA LYS A 338 -31.07 22.03 24.68
C LYS A 338 -31.13 20.92 25.72
N SER A 339 -32.29 20.77 26.38
CA SER A 339 -32.52 19.77 27.43
C SER A 339 -32.41 18.34 26.90
N VAL A 340 -32.99 18.06 25.73
CA VAL A 340 -32.93 16.73 25.10
C VAL A 340 -31.50 16.40 24.70
N LEU A 341 -30.80 17.35 24.06
CA LEU A 341 -29.42 17.15 23.63
C LEU A 341 -28.46 16.95 24.83
N ALA A 342 -28.60 17.76 25.88
CA ALA A 342 -27.81 17.62 27.11
C ALA A 342 -28.13 16.34 27.90
N LEU A 343 -29.36 15.82 27.79
CA LEU A 343 -29.77 14.57 28.41
C LEU A 343 -29.07 13.37 27.76
N VAL A 344 -29.02 13.33 26.43
CA VAL A 344 -28.46 12.21 25.67
C VAL A 344 -26.95 12.27 25.48
N SER A 345 -26.33 13.44 25.64
CA SER A 345 -24.91 13.68 25.38
C SER A 345 -24.29 14.49 26.53
N PRO A 346 -23.39 13.88 27.32
CA PRO A 346 -22.57 14.61 28.29
C PRO A 346 -21.71 15.69 27.62
N PHE A 347 -21.13 15.40 26.45
CA PHE A 347 -20.41 16.38 25.64
C PHE A 347 -21.22 17.66 25.40
N PHE A 348 -22.46 17.54 24.92
CA PHE A 348 -23.30 18.71 24.66
C PHE A 348 -23.77 19.38 25.95
N ARG A 349 -23.98 18.62 27.04
CA ARG A 349 -24.28 19.20 28.36
C ARG A 349 -23.18 20.13 28.82
N ASP A 350 -21.93 19.69 28.70
CA ASP A 350 -20.77 20.47 29.11
C ASP A 350 -20.56 21.65 28.16
N LEU A 351 -20.62 21.43 26.83
CA LEU A 351 -20.50 22.49 25.82
C LEU A 351 -21.53 23.61 26.03
N LEU A 352 -22.79 23.25 26.29
CA LEU A 352 -23.88 24.20 26.49
C LEU A 352 -23.85 24.89 27.87
N SER A 353 -23.04 24.39 28.80
CA SER A 353 -22.83 25.02 30.12
C SER A 353 -21.81 26.15 30.08
N LEU A 354 -21.00 26.23 29.02
CA LEU A 354 -19.97 27.25 28.87
C LEU A 354 -20.57 28.63 28.55
N PRO A 355 -19.95 29.72 29.01
CA PRO A 355 -20.35 31.07 28.60
C PRO A 355 -20.19 31.23 27.09
N GLN A 356 -21.26 31.62 26.39
CA GLN A 356 -21.16 31.91 24.96
C GLN A 356 -20.59 33.31 24.72
N PRO A 357 -19.72 33.49 23.69
CA PRO A 357 -19.20 34.80 23.33
C PRO A 357 -20.34 35.73 22.87
N SER A 358 -20.23 37.02 23.18
CA SER A 358 -21.27 38.03 22.92
C SER A 358 -21.65 38.17 21.44
N ASP A 359 -20.78 37.73 20.52
CA ASP A 359 -20.94 37.80 19.07
C ASP A 359 -21.41 36.46 18.45
N SER A 360 -21.96 35.54 19.26
CA SER A 360 -22.49 34.27 18.77
C SER A 360 -23.63 34.49 17.77
N GLU A 361 -23.56 33.82 16.62
CA GLU A 361 -24.62 33.87 15.62
C GLU A 361 -25.95 33.37 16.21
N SER A 362 -27.01 34.13 15.96
CA SER A 362 -28.37 33.75 16.33
C SER A 362 -29.27 33.76 15.10
N VAL A 363 -29.97 32.66 14.86
CA VAL A 363 -31.01 32.56 13.84
C VAL A 363 -32.36 32.47 14.56
N ASP A 364 -33.32 33.30 14.16
CA ASP A 364 -34.64 33.42 14.81
C ASP A 364 -34.60 33.66 16.34
N GLY A 365 -33.54 34.32 16.82
CA GLY A 365 -33.32 34.54 18.26
C GLY A 365 -32.83 33.32 19.04
N LEU A 366 -32.55 32.20 18.36
CA LEU A 366 -31.96 31.00 18.94
C LEU A 366 -30.44 30.96 18.70
N PRO A 367 -29.64 30.51 19.68
CA PRO A 367 -28.21 30.32 19.48
C PRO A 367 -27.95 29.20 18.47
N VAL A 368 -26.94 29.39 17.62
CA VAL A 368 -26.52 28.41 16.61
C VAL A 368 -25.25 27.70 17.06
N VAL A 369 -25.23 26.37 16.89
CA VAL A 369 -24.04 25.53 17.06
C VAL A 369 -23.74 24.83 15.75
N GLU A 370 -22.61 25.16 15.14
CA GLU A 370 -22.16 24.54 13.90
C GLU A 370 -21.47 23.21 14.17
N LEU A 371 -21.85 22.18 13.41
CA LEU A 371 -21.24 20.86 13.45
C LEU A 371 -20.65 20.51 12.08
N PRO A 372 -19.53 19.77 12.04
CA PRO A 372 -18.87 19.42 10.78
C PRO A 372 -19.61 18.35 9.96
N GLU A 373 -20.59 17.66 10.54
CA GLU A 373 -21.39 16.64 9.87
C GLU A 373 -22.40 17.24 8.87
N ASP A 374 -22.70 16.51 7.81
CA ASP A 374 -23.68 16.90 6.79
C ASP A 374 -25.13 16.80 7.28
N SER A 375 -26.03 17.43 6.53
CA SER A 375 -27.46 17.47 6.84
C SER A 375 -28.12 16.08 6.89
N GLU A 376 -27.71 15.13 6.05
CA GLU A 376 -28.30 13.78 6.04
C GLU A 376 -27.98 13.03 7.34
N LEU A 377 -26.73 13.10 7.79
CA LEU A 377 -26.27 12.44 9.00
C LEU A 377 -26.86 13.10 10.25
N LEU A 378 -26.90 14.44 10.31
CA LEU A 378 -27.53 15.17 11.41
C LEU A 378 -29.04 14.91 11.46
N ASN A 379 -29.72 14.84 10.31
CA ASN A 379 -31.13 14.49 10.28
C ASN A 379 -31.39 13.10 10.88
N CYS A 380 -30.55 12.11 10.59
CA CYS A 380 -30.64 10.78 11.19
C CYS A 380 -30.46 10.83 12.71
N MET A 381 -29.51 11.63 13.22
CA MET A 381 -29.33 11.82 14.66
C MET A 381 -30.54 12.48 15.31
N VAL A 382 -31.02 13.60 14.75
CA VAL A 382 -32.20 14.33 15.27
C VAL A 382 -33.44 13.44 15.28
N SER A 383 -33.63 12.64 14.24
CA SER A 383 -34.68 11.61 14.12
C SER A 383 -34.61 10.49 15.17
N LEU A 384 -33.43 10.25 15.75
CA LEU A 384 -33.28 9.32 16.87
C LEU A 384 -33.51 10.00 18.23
N LEU A 385 -33.27 11.30 18.34
CA LEU A 385 -33.53 12.10 19.54
C LEU A 385 -35.02 12.34 19.76
N TYR A 386 -35.72 12.65 18.68
CA TYR A 386 -37.15 12.85 18.64
C TYR A 386 -37.69 11.68 17.82
N PRO A 387 -38.49 10.76 18.38
CA PRO A 387 -38.80 9.44 17.82
C PRO A 387 -39.58 9.51 16.49
N VAL A 388 -38.95 10.03 15.46
CA VAL A 388 -39.40 10.27 14.10
C VAL A 388 -38.48 9.42 13.25
N CYS A 389 -38.89 8.19 12.94
CA CYS A 389 -37.96 7.18 12.43
C CYS A 389 -37.54 7.46 10.97
N THR A 390 -36.40 8.12 10.79
CA THR A 390 -35.66 8.05 9.52
C THR A 390 -34.66 6.88 9.59
N VAL A 391 -34.67 6.06 8.54
CA VAL A 391 -33.83 4.86 8.43
C VAL A 391 -32.66 5.21 7.51
N PRO A 392 -31.39 5.07 7.96
CA PRO A 392 -30.24 5.20 7.07
C PRO A 392 -30.36 4.23 5.89
N ASN A 393 -30.16 4.73 4.68
CA ASN A 393 -30.31 3.95 3.44
C ASN A 393 -29.13 3.00 3.15
N SER A 394 -28.05 3.04 3.94
CA SER A 394 -26.89 2.17 3.78
C SER A 394 -26.22 1.85 5.11
N TYR A 395 -25.52 0.71 5.19
CA TYR A 395 -24.76 0.33 6.39
C TYR A 395 -23.55 1.25 6.62
N GLU A 396 -22.96 1.81 5.57
CA GLU A 396 -21.92 2.82 5.68
C GLU A 396 -22.41 4.05 6.46
N LYS A 397 -23.64 4.52 6.20
CA LYS A 397 -24.23 5.62 6.98
C LYS A 397 -24.50 5.22 8.42
N VAL A 398 -24.88 3.97 8.67
CA VAL A 398 -24.99 3.44 10.04
C VAL A 398 -23.64 3.53 10.79
N LEU A 399 -22.53 3.19 10.13
CA LEU A 399 -21.19 3.34 10.73
C LEU A 399 -20.84 4.81 10.99
N HIS A 400 -21.10 5.71 10.05
CA HIS A 400 -20.89 7.15 10.27
C HIS A 400 -21.74 7.69 11.41
N LEU A 401 -22.99 7.24 11.52
CA LEU A 401 -23.92 7.61 12.59
C LEU A 401 -23.45 7.11 13.95
N LEU A 402 -22.96 5.87 14.03
CA LEU A 402 -22.34 5.31 15.24
C LEU A 402 -21.10 6.10 15.65
N ALA A 403 -20.23 6.45 14.71
CA ALA A 403 -19.03 7.23 14.99
C ALA A 403 -19.34 8.65 15.47
N MET A 404 -20.35 9.29 14.88
CA MET A 404 -20.86 10.58 15.37
C MET A 404 -21.42 10.46 16.79
N CYS A 405 -22.23 9.43 17.06
CA CYS A 405 -22.72 9.16 18.41
C CYS A 405 -21.59 8.84 19.40
N GLN A 406 -20.46 8.29 18.95
CA GLN A 406 -19.26 8.08 19.76
C GLN A 406 -18.53 9.41 20.03
N LYS A 407 -18.33 10.23 19.00
CA LYS A 407 -17.70 11.55 19.08
C LYS A 407 -18.43 12.47 20.05
N TYR A 408 -19.77 12.42 20.07
CA TYR A 408 -20.61 13.24 20.95
C TYR A 408 -21.09 12.50 22.20
N GLU A 409 -20.49 11.36 22.55
CA GLU A 409 -20.77 10.61 23.80
C GLU A 409 -22.24 10.21 23.99
N MET A 410 -22.98 9.97 22.90
CA MET A 410 -24.38 9.56 22.86
C MET A 410 -24.55 8.04 23.01
N VAL A 411 -24.12 7.49 24.15
CA VAL A 411 -24.08 6.03 24.39
C VAL A 411 -25.45 5.36 24.23
N SER A 412 -26.52 6.00 24.70
CA SER A 412 -27.89 5.47 24.59
C SER A 412 -28.35 5.34 23.13
N LEU A 413 -27.97 6.27 22.26
CA LEU A 413 -28.25 6.19 20.83
C LEU A 413 -27.42 5.10 20.16
N GLN A 414 -26.15 4.94 20.52
CA GLN A 414 -25.34 3.82 20.00
C GLN A 414 -25.99 2.47 20.32
N SER A 415 -26.45 2.26 21.55
CA SER A 415 -27.16 1.04 21.95
C SER A 415 -28.46 0.85 21.16
N SER A 416 -29.22 1.93 20.92
CA SER A 416 -30.45 1.88 20.13
C SER A 416 -30.17 1.50 18.67
N ILE A 417 -29.13 2.09 18.06
CA ILE A 417 -28.71 1.79 16.68
C ILE A 417 -28.26 0.34 16.57
N ARG A 418 -27.39 -0.14 17.48
CA ARG A 418 -26.95 -1.54 17.51
C ARG A 418 -28.12 -2.51 17.64
N ALA A 419 -29.07 -2.22 18.53
CA ALA A 419 -30.27 -3.04 18.69
C ALA A 419 -31.15 -3.07 17.42
N LYS A 420 -31.18 -1.98 16.64
CA LYS A 420 -31.86 -1.93 15.33
C LYS A 420 -31.12 -2.78 14.27
N VAL A 421 -29.78 -2.79 14.29
CA VAL A 421 -28.98 -3.71 13.46
C VAL A 421 -29.29 -5.17 13.83
N ASP A 422 -29.30 -5.49 15.13
CA ASP A 422 -29.56 -6.85 15.62
C ASP A 422 -30.96 -7.36 15.28
N ARG A 423 -31.97 -6.46 15.29
CA ARG A 423 -33.34 -6.76 14.84
C ARG A 423 -33.49 -6.85 13.32
N GLY A 424 -32.45 -6.51 12.55
CA GLY A 424 -32.47 -6.51 11.10
C GLY A 424 -33.20 -5.32 10.47
N GLU A 425 -33.51 -4.27 11.24
CA GLU A 425 -34.06 -3.01 10.71
C GLU A 425 -33.01 -2.30 9.85
N PHE A 426 -31.73 -2.41 10.23
CA PHE A 426 -30.60 -2.02 9.41
C PHE A 426 -29.90 -3.26 8.87
N ARG A 427 -29.77 -3.35 7.54
CA ARG A 427 -29.12 -4.48 6.88
C ARG A 427 -27.63 -4.51 7.22
N ALA A 428 -27.22 -5.49 8.02
CA ALA A 428 -25.82 -5.79 8.27
C ALA A 428 -25.09 -6.17 6.95
N PRO A 429 -23.81 -5.81 6.81
CA PRO A 429 -23.03 -6.10 5.61
C PRO A 429 -22.90 -7.61 5.48
N ARG A 430 -23.02 -8.15 4.27
CA ARG A 430 -22.81 -9.59 4.00
C ARG A 430 -21.88 -9.77 2.83
N GLY A 431 -21.23 -10.92 2.76
CA GLY A 431 -20.42 -11.21 1.59
C GLY A 431 -19.17 -10.32 1.53
N THR A 432 -18.89 -9.83 0.32
CA THR A 432 -17.83 -8.85 0.06
C THR A 432 -18.11 -7.46 0.63
N GLU A 433 -19.36 -7.14 1.02
CA GLU A 433 -19.72 -5.87 1.68
C GLU A 433 -19.07 -5.74 3.08
N ALA A 434 -18.62 -6.86 3.66
CA ALA A 434 -17.93 -6.89 4.95
C ALA A 434 -16.55 -6.21 4.92
N PHE A 435 -15.85 -6.20 3.78
CA PHE A 435 -14.54 -5.56 3.68
C PHE A 435 -14.61 -4.02 3.80
N PRO A 436 -15.45 -3.31 3.02
CA PRO A 436 -15.71 -1.88 3.23
C PRO A 436 -16.17 -1.56 4.65
N ALA A 437 -17.10 -2.36 5.19
CA ALA A 437 -17.62 -2.14 6.53
C ALA A 437 -16.52 -2.23 7.61
N TYR A 438 -15.63 -3.24 7.50
CA TYR A 438 -14.46 -3.35 8.36
C TYR A 438 -13.54 -2.14 8.22
N ALA A 439 -13.22 -1.73 6.99
CA ALA A 439 -12.31 -0.61 6.73
C ALA A 439 -12.81 0.71 7.34
N ILE A 440 -14.10 1.01 7.13
CA ILE A 440 -14.76 2.21 7.68
C ILE A 440 -14.82 2.12 9.21
N ALA A 441 -15.23 0.99 9.78
CA ALA A 441 -15.31 0.80 11.22
C ALA A 441 -13.94 0.94 11.90
N ALA A 442 -12.89 0.37 11.28
CA ALA A 442 -11.51 0.50 11.75
C ALA A 442 -11.04 1.95 11.74
N GLY A 443 -11.23 2.66 10.61
CA GLY A 443 -10.87 4.08 10.49
C GLY A 443 -11.63 5.01 11.43
N LYS A 444 -12.81 4.60 11.91
CA LYS A 444 -13.65 5.34 12.85
C LYS A 444 -13.52 4.88 14.31
N GLY A 445 -12.68 3.87 14.59
CA GLY A 445 -12.50 3.32 15.93
C GLY A 445 -13.72 2.59 16.51
N LEU A 446 -14.60 2.06 15.66
CA LEU A 446 -15.81 1.33 16.03
C LEU A 446 -15.49 -0.15 16.26
N ILE A 447 -14.94 -0.46 17.44
CA ILE A 447 -14.43 -1.81 17.76
C ILE A 447 -15.47 -2.93 17.58
N PRO A 448 -16.71 -2.83 18.10
CA PRO A 448 -17.71 -3.89 17.95
C PRO A 448 -18.06 -4.18 16.49
N GLU A 449 -18.24 -3.12 15.70
CA GLU A 449 -18.60 -3.19 14.29
C GLU A 449 -17.44 -3.73 13.46
N MET A 450 -16.20 -3.33 13.79
CA MET A 450 -14.98 -3.84 13.19
C MET A 450 -14.82 -5.35 13.45
N GLU A 451 -15.00 -5.82 14.68
CA GLU A 451 -14.93 -7.26 15.01
C GLU A 451 -16.00 -8.07 14.27
N SER A 452 -17.24 -7.56 14.27
CA SER A 452 -18.35 -8.19 13.56
C SER A 452 -18.08 -8.30 12.05
N ALA A 453 -17.62 -7.20 11.43
CA ALA A 453 -17.28 -7.18 10.02
C ALA A 453 -16.09 -8.10 9.69
N ALA A 454 -15.04 -8.10 10.53
CA ALA A 454 -13.85 -8.93 10.34
C ALA A 454 -14.22 -10.41 10.21
N ARG A 455 -15.12 -10.91 11.08
CA ARG A 455 -15.61 -12.29 11.04
C ARG A 455 -16.33 -12.60 9.73
N GLN A 456 -17.18 -11.68 9.28
CA GLN A 456 -17.92 -11.86 8.03
C GLN A 456 -17.01 -11.88 6.79
N THR A 457 -15.78 -11.36 6.88
CA THR A 457 -14.82 -11.49 5.78
C THR A 457 -14.25 -12.89 5.63
N LEU A 458 -14.22 -13.72 6.68
CA LEU A 458 -13.48 -15.00 6.73
C LEU A 458 -13.91 -16.02 5.67
N ASP A 459 -15.11 -15.85 5.13
CA ASP A 459 -15.67 -16.70 4.07
C ASP A 459 -15.39 -16.22 2.65
N HIS A 460 -14.68 -15.10 2.50
CA HIS A 460 -14.38 -14.50 1.23
C HIS A 460 -12.88 -14.38 1.00
N PRO A 461 -12.42 -14.49 -0.26
CA PRO A 461 -11.03 -14.25 -0.61
C PRO A 461 -10.66 -12.81 -0.24
N MET A 462 -9.52 -12.66 0.41
CA MET A 462 -8.90 -11.38 0.75
C MET A 462 -7.65 -11.21 -0.12
N THR A 463 -7.85 -11.05 -1.43
CA THR A 463 -6.80 -10.73 -2.40
C THR A 463 -6.96 -9.30 -2.87
N PHE A 464 -5.91 -8.69 -3.43
CA PHE A 464 -6.04 -7.35 -4.00
C PHE A 464 -7.10 -7.27 -5.10
N GLU A 465 -7.23 -8.33 -5.91
CA GLU A 465 -8.27 -8.49 -6.92
C GLU A 465 -9.67 -8.52 -6.32
N ALA A 466 -9.89 -9.32 -5.27
CA ALA A 466 -11.20 -9.45 -4.63
C ALA A 466 -11.63 -8.16 -3.91
N LEU A 467 -10.67 -7.43 -3.33
CA LEU A 467 -10.94 -6.14 -2.69
C LEU A 467 -11.17 -5.02 -3.72
N GLY A 468 -10.45 -5.04 -4.85
CA GLY A 468 -10.56 -4.08 -5.94
C GLY A 468 -10.57 -2.64 -5.44
N LYS A 469 -11.52 -1.83 -5.90
CA LYS A 469 -11.66 -0.42 -5.48
C LYS A 469 -11.89 -0.24 -3.98
N GLY A 470 -12.39 -1.27 -3.29
CA GLY A 470 -12.57 -1.26 -1.84
C GLY A 470 -11.27 -1.11 -1.06
N LEU A 471 -10.11 -1.43 -1.66
CA LEU A 471 -8.78 -1.15 -1.08
C LEU A 471 -8.62 0.31 -0.67
N ARG A 472 -9.18 1.25 -1.43
CA ARG A 472 -9.09 2.69 -1.15
C ARG A 472 -9.69 3.10 0.19
N LEU A 473 -10.59 2.29 0.75
CA LEU A 473 -11.22 2.54 2.05
C LEU A 473 -10.33 2.13 3.23
N PHE A 474 -9.30 1.32 2.98
CA PHE A 474 -8.42 0.82 4.03
C PHE A 474 -7.31 1.81 4.34
N GLU A 475 -7.11 2.06 5.63
CA GLU A 475 -5.79 2.44 6.11
C GLU A 475 -4.86 1.21 6.08
N GLY A 476 -3.56 1.42 5.85
CA GLY A 476 -2.58 0.33 5.75
C GLY A 476 -2.59 -0.59 6.98
N TRP A 477 -2.64 0.02 8.17
CA TRP A 477 -2.75 -0.67 9.45
C TRP A 477 -4.04 -1.48 9.61
N ALA A 478 -5.15 -0.98 9.06
CA ALA A 478 -6.43 -1.67 9.16
C ALA A 478 -6.40 -2.96 8.33
N LEU A 479 -5.85 -2.90 7.12
CA LEU A 479 -5.70 -4.06 6.24
C LEU A 479 -4.73 -5.10 6.85
N ARG A 480 -3.62 -4.66 7.44
CA ARG A 480 -2.72 -5.53 8.21
C ARG A 480 -3.42 -6.16 9.41
N GLY A 481 -4.19 -5.37 10.16
CA GLY A 481 -4.99 -5.84 11.29
C GLY A 481 -5.96 -6.96 10.87
N LEU A 482 -6.62 -6.80 9.72
CA LEU A 482 -7.50 -7.82 9.17
C LEU A 482 -6.73 -9.07 8.73
N ALA A 483 -5.58 -8.91 8.06
CA ALA A 483 -4.72 -10.02 7.68
C ALA A 483 -4.25 -10.84 8.89
N ASN A 484 -3.83 -10.16 9.96
CA ASN A 484 -3.45 -10.78 11.23
C ASN A 484 -4.63 -11.49 11.91
N PHE A 485 -5.81 -10.86 11.93
CA PHE A 485 -7.01 -11.49 12.47
C PHE A 485 -7.34 -12.80 11.75
N ARG A 486 -7.30 -12.82 10.42
CA ARG A 486 -7.51 -14.02 9.61
C ARG A 486 -6.47 -15.11 9.89
N LYS A 487 -5.19 -14.73 10.00
CA LYS A 487 -4.10 -15.67 10.36
C LYS A 487 -4.35 -16.31 11.72
N ARG A 488 -4.72 -15.51 12.73
CA ARG A 488 -5.05 -16.01 14.07
C ARG A 488 -6.26 -16.94 14.07
N CYS A 489 -7.29 -16.65 13.27
CA CYS A 489 -8.42 -17.56 13.08
C CYS A 489 -7.96 -18.91 12.49
N ARG A 490 -7.14 -18.87 11.43
CA ARG A 490 -6.57 -20.07 10.82
C ARG A 490 -5.72 -20.86 11.81
N ASP A 491 -4.83 -20.20 12.55
CA ASP A 491 -3.94 -20.84 13.50
C ASP A 491 -4.72 -21.45 14.68
N SER A 492 -5.81 -20.82 15.11
CA SER A 492 -6.74 -21.37 16.10
C SER A 492 -7.45 -22.63 15.58
N LEU A 493 -7.89 -22.64 14.33
CA LEU A 493 -8.48 -23.84 13.70
C LEU A 493 -7.46 -24.98 13.57
N ILE A 494 -6.22 -24.66 13.20
CA ILE A 494 -5.11 -25.64 13.15
C ILE A 494 -4.85 -26.22 14.54
N ALA A 495 -4.75 -25.39 15.57
CA ALA A 495 -4.57 -25.84 16.95
C ALA A 495 -5.74 -26.70 17.45
N CYS A 496 -6.97 -26.36 17.06
CA CYS A 496 -8.15 -27.19 17.32
C CYS A 496 -7.97 -28.58 16.70
N LEU A 497 -7.61 -28.69 15.42
CA LEU A 497 -7.38 -29.98 14.77
C LEU A 497 -6.22 -30.76 15.41
N ASP A 498 -5.16 -30.08 15.84
CA ASP A 498 -4.04 -30.71 16.57
C ASP A 498 -4.50 -31.36 17.88
N SER A 499 -5.42 -30.72 18.62
CA SER A 499 -6.00 -31.33 19.83
C SER A 499 -6.76 -32.65 19.55
N PHE A 500 -7.28 -32.83 18.33
CA PHE A 500 -7.91 -34.07 17.90
C PHE A 500 -6.91 -35.09 17.36
N LEU A 501 -5.64 -34.74 17.14
CA LEU A 501 -4.58 -35.70 16.85
C LEU A 501 -4.00 -36.31 18.13
N GLU A 502 -4.25 -35.72 19.29
CA GLU A 502 -3.80 -36.24 20.59
C GLU A 502 -4.51 -37.55 20.95
N THR A 503 -3.72 -38.59 21.20
CA THR A 503 -4.21 -39.96 21.45
C THR A 503 -4.24 -40.34 22.93
N LYS A 504 -3.62 -39.53 23.81
CA LYS A 504 -3.63 -39.74 25.25
C LYS A 504 -4.91 -39.18 25.86
N PRO A 505 -5.61 -39.92 26.75
CA PRO A 505 -6.70 -39.35 27.54
C PRO A 505 -6.20 -38.12 28.31
N PRO A 506 -6.98 -37.02 28.36
CA PRO A 506 -8.39 -36.89 27.98
C PRO A 506 -8.64 -36.42 26.52
N GLY A 507 -7.73 -36.69 25.57
CA GLY A 507 -7.89 -36.29 24.17
C GLY A 507 -9.21 -36.80 23.54
N PRO A 508 -9.91 -35.97 22.74
CA PRO A 508 -11.24 -36.29 22.19
C PRO A 508 -11.21 -37.49 21.24
N SER A 509 -10.05 -37.77 20.65
CA SER A 509 -9.81 -38.88 19.75
C SER A 509 -9.42 -40.20 20.45
N SER A 510 -9.26 -40.19 21.78
CA SER A 510 -8.90 -41.39 22.55
C SER A 510 -9.88 -42.56 22.39
N ILE A 511 -11.15 -42.28 22.04
CA ILE A 511 -12.18 -43.30 21.77
C ILE A 511 -11.90 -44.16 20.54
N TRP A 512 -11.04 -43.69 19.63
CA TRP A 512 -10.70 -44.37 18.36
C TRP A 512 -9.46 -45.25 18.45
N THR A 513 -8.85 -45.33 19.63
CA THR A 513 -7.65 -46.15 19.86
C THR A 513 -8.02 -47.64 19.82
N GLY A 514 -7.18 -48.46 19.16
CA GLY A 514 -7.45 -49.91 19.01
C GLY A 514 -7.94 -50.36 17.62
N CYS A 515 -7.74 -49.54 16.59
CA CYS A 515 -7.88 -50.00 15.21
C CYS A 515 -6.68 -50.90 14.79
N PRO A 516 -6.91 -52.09 14.23
CA PRO A 516 -5.86 -53.07 13.93
C PRO A 516 -5.08 -52.88 12.60
N GLY A 517 -5.19 -51.75 11.89
CA GLY A 517 -4.42 -51.55 10.65
C GLY A 517 -2.99 -51.12 10.96
N ARG A 518 -1.91 -51.92 10.86
CA ARG A 518 -1.53 -53.05 9.97
C ARG A 518 -1.07 -54.31 10.76
N PRO A 519 -0.88 -55.47 10.07
CA PRO A 519 -0.26 -56.69 10.60
C PRO A 519 1.26 -56.52 10.83
N SER A 520 1.63 -55.69 11.80
CA SER A 520 2.99 -55.61 12.33
C SER A 520 2.86 -55.48 13.82
N MET A 521 2.99 -56.62 14.51
CA MET A 521 3.18 -56.99 15.92
C MET A 521 3.12 -55.97 17.09
N TYR A 522 2.94 -54.66 16.90
CA TYR A 522 2.88 -53.66 17.96
C TYR A 522 1.88 -52.56 17.57
N SER A 523 0.73 -52.52 18.24
CA SER A 523 -0.30 -51.47 18.15
C SER A 523 0.11 -50.16 18.84
N TRP A 524 1.40 -49.85 18.84
CA TRP A 524 2.00 -48.77 19.60
C TRP A 524 3.22 -48.18 18.87
N ASP A 525 3.49 -46.88 19.00
CA ASP A 525 4.73 -46.29 18.48
C ASP A 525 5.96 -46.85 19.27
N ARG A 526 7.21 -46.58 18.84
CA ARG A 526 8.44 -46.99 19.56
C ARG A 526 8.45 -46.61 21.06
N GLN A 527 7.59 -45.68 21.48
CA GLN A 527 7.37 -45.16 22.83
C GLN A 527 6.05 -45.65 23.49
N GLN A 528 5.37 -46.65 22.93
CA GLN A 528 4.13 -47.25 23.44
C GLN A 528 2.89 -46.34 23.48
N ASN A 529 2.80 -45.29 22.65
CA ASN A 529 1.60 -44.44 22.61
C ASN A 529 0.49 -45.08 21.76
N PRO A 530 -0.80 -44.95 22.16
CA PRO A 530 -1.93 -45.39 21.35
C PRO A 530 -1.96 -44.60 20.04
N ILE A 531 -2.26 -45.28 18.92
CA ILE A 531 -2.24 -44.71 17.57
C ILE A 531 -3.67 -44.53 17.07
N LEU A 532 -3.94 -43.37 16.46
CA LEU A 532 -5.18 -43.07 15.75
C LEU A 532 -5.35 -43.98 14.51
N PRO A 533 -6.58 -44.37 14.14
CA PRO A 533 -6.80 -45.04 12.87
C PRO A 533 -6.33 -44.18 11.70
N GLU A 534 -5.65 -44.79 10.71
CA GLU A 534 -5.05 -44.07 9.59
C GLU A 534 -6.06 -43.20 8.81
N TRP A 535 -7.30 -43.66 8.66
CA TRP A 535 -8.34 -42.89 7.96
C TRP A 535 -8.69 -41.58 8.70
N LEU A 536 -8.64 -41.59 10.03
CA LEU A 536 -8.98 -40.43 10.87
C LEU A 536 -7.78 -39.48 10.98
N SER A 537 -6.56 -40.01 11.15
CA SER A 537 -5.35 -39.20 11.12
C SER A 537 -5.18 -38.50 9.77
N GLN A 538 -5.41 -39.20 8.65
CA GLN A 538 -5.37 -38.61 7.31
C GLN A 538 -6.44 -37.54 7.09
N LEU A 539 -7.67 -37.74 7.59
CA LEU A 539 -8.73 -36.74 7.50
C LEU A 539 -8.33 -35.44 8.21
N LEU A 540 -7.84 -35.54 9.45
CA LEU A 540 -7.44 -34.39 10.25
C LEU A 540 -6.20 -33.70 9.66
N LEU A 541 -5.17 -34.46 9.27
CA LEU A 541 -3.97 -33.93 8.62
C LEU A 541 -4.27 -33.29 7.27
N ARG A 542 -5.21 -33.84 6.49
CA ARG A 542 -5.64 -33.24 5.21
C ARG A 542 -6.26 -31.87 5.42
N ASN A 543 -7.18 -31.74 6.39
CA ASN A 543 -7.81 -30.46 6.71
C ASN A 543 -6.80 -29.47 7.30
N GLN A 544 -5.86 -29.95 8.13
CA GLN A 544 -4.78 -29.14 8.66
C GLN A 544 -3.85 -28.62 7.54
N ASN A 545 -3.47 -29.48 6.60
CA ASN A 545 -2.65 -29.12 5.45
C ASN A 545 -3.39 -28.15 4.52
N TYR A 546 -4.69 -28.35 4.31
CA TYR A 546 -5.52 -27.39 3.58
C TYR A 546 -5.46 -26.00 4.21
N LEU A 547 -5.65 -25.90 5.53
CA LEU A 547 -5.53 -24.63 6.25
C LEU A 547 -4.12 -24.05 6.16
N LYS A 548 -3.07 -24.85 6.31
CA LYS A 548 -1.67 -24.40 6.20
C LYS A 548 -1.31 -23.88 4.80
N LEU A 549 -1.92 -24.43 3.76
CA LEU A 549 -1.73 -24.03 2.36
C LEU A 549 -2.68 -22.90 1.93
N GLU A 550 -3.72 -22.59 2.71
CA GLU A 550 -4.65 -21.51 2.42
C GLU A 550 -3.93 -20.16 2.54
N THR A 551 -3.84 -19.46 1.40
CA THR A 551 -3.21 -18.14 1.25
C THR A 551 -4.28 -17.13 0.86
N PHE A 552 -5.05 -16.62 1.84
CA PHE A 552 -6.10 -15.58 1.71
C PHE A 552 -7.03 -15.68 0.49
N THR A 553 -7.15 -16.84 -0.13
CA THR A 553 -7.78 -17.07 -1.44
C THR A 553 -9.05 -17.91 -1.31
N GLY A 554 -9.26 -18.53 -0.14
CA GLY A 554 -10.41 -19.36 0.15
C GLY A 554 -11.19 -18.91 1.39
N SER A 555 -12.31 -19.60 1.61
CA SER A 555 -13.07 -19.52 2.85
C SER A 555 -12.37 -20.31 3.96
N LEU A 556 -12.20 -19.67 5.12
CA LEU A 556 -11.68 -20.33 6.33
C LEU A 556 -12.75 -21.16 7.05
N ASN A 557 -14.03 -20.78 6.96
CA ASN A 557 -15.14 -21.51 7.60
C ASN A 557 -15.51 -22.81 6.86
N GLY A 558 -14.98 -23.02 5.65
CA GLY A 558 -15.24 -24.21 4.84
C GLY A 558 -14.88 -25.52 5.54
N VAL A 559 -13.96 -25.52 6.52
CA VAL A 559 -13.61 -26.74 7.27
C VAL A 559 -14.75 -27.17 8.17
N HIS A 560 -15.30 -26.26 8.99
CA HIS A 560 -16.40 -26.57 9.90
C HIS A 560 -17.62 -27.15 9.17
N SER A 561 -18.03 -26.54 8.05
CA SER A 561 -19.23 -26.99 7.31
C SER A 561 -19.06 -28.32 6.58
N ARG A 562 -17.84 -28.71 6.21
CA ARG A 562 -17.56 -29.93 5.43
C ARG A 562 -17.07 -31.12 6.27
N ILE A 563 -16.49 -30.88 7.44
CA ILE A 563 -15.75 -31.90 8.21
C ILE A 563 -16.56 -33.15 8.51
N ARG A 564 -17.86 -33.02 8.78
CA ARG A 564 -18.75 -34.17 9.04
C ARG A 564 -19.02 -35.00 7.80
N GLY A 565 -19.24 -34.35 6.64
CA GLY A 565 -19.35 -35.05 5.37
C GLY A 565 -18.07 -35.79 5.02
N GLU A 566 -16.92 -35.12 5.19
CA GLU A 566 -15.61 -35.72 4.97
C GLU A 566 -15.30 -36.87 5.93
N TYR A 567 -15.72 -36.76 7.19
CA TYR A 567 -15.63 -37.82 8.19
C TYR A 567 -16.40 -39.06 7.75
N LEU A 568 -17.64 -38.91 7.27
CA LEU A 568 -18.46 -40.03 6.83
C LEU A 568 -17.84 -40.73 5.62
N VAL A 569 -17.33 -39.97 4.65
CA VAL A 569 -16.64 -40.53 3.47
C VAL A 569 -15.36 -41.25 3.86
N ALA A 570 -14.55 -40.66 4.75
CA ALA A 570 -13.33 -41.28 5.24
C ALA A 570 -13.62 -42.56 6.03
N PHE A 571 -14.63 -42.54 6.90
CA PHE A 571 -15.05 -43.72 7.66
C PHE A 571 -15.57 -44.85 6.76
N GLN A 572 -16.36 -44.54 5.72
CA GLN A 572 -16.85 -45.55 4.76
C GLN A 572 -15.73 -46.34 4.11
N SER A 573 -14.59 -45.69 3.82
CA SER A 573 -13.40 -46.37 3.27
C SER A 573 -12.76 -47.39 4.22
N HIS A 574 -13.13 -47.37 5.50
CA HIS A 574 -12.60 -48.20 6.58
C HIS A 574 -13.68 -48.97 7.37
N ALA A 575 -14.94 -48.96 6.91
CA ALA A 575 -16.09 -49.52 7.63
C ALA A 575 -16.02 -51.04 7.87
N SER A 576 -15.11 -51.76 7.19
CA SER A 576 -14.86 -53.19 7.40
C SER A 576 -14.20 -53.51 8.76
N CYS A 577 -13.65 -52.52 9.45
CA CYS A 577 -13.08 -52.71 10.78
C CYS A 577 -14.17 -52.73 11.87
N HIS A 578 -14.39 -53.89 12.48
CA HIS A 578 -15.41 -54.06 13.54
C HIS A 578 -15.19 -53.11 14.73
N SER A 579 -13.94 -52.87 15.13
CA SER A 579 -13.60 -51.96 16.24
C SER A 579 -14.06 -50.52 15.93
N CYS A 580 -13.63 -49.97 14.79
CA CYS A 580 -14.02 -48.63 14.35
C CYS A 580 -15.55 -48.52 14.14
N SER A 581 -16.19 -49.55 13.58
CA SER A 581 -17.64 -49.55 13.36
C SER A 581 -18.43 -49.58 14.66
N SER A 582 -17.97 -50.33 15.66
CA SER A 582 -18.58 -50.32 17.00
C SER A 582 -18.43 -48.96 17.67
N VAL A 583 -17.26 -48.32 17.58
CA VAL A 583 -17.04 -46.97 18.11
C VAL A 583 -17.93 -45.95 17.39
N HIS A 584 -18.01 -46.01 16.06
CA HIS A 584 -18.87 -45.11 15.28
C HIS A 584 -20.35 -45.22 15.67
N MET A 585 -20.88 -46.43 15.79
CA MET A 585 -22.28 -46.67 16.16
C MET A 585 -22.62 -46.14 17.56
N ASN A 586 -21.68 -46.21 18.50
CA ASN A 586 -21.92 -45.82 19.90
C ASN A 586 -21.56 -44.37 20.21
N LYS A 587 -20.52 -43.82 19.57
CA LYS A 587 -19.89 -42.54 19.93
C LYS A 587 -19.54 -41.65 18.73
N GLY A 588 -19.80 -42.10 17.49
CA GLY A 588 -19.45 -41.36 16.28
C GLY A 588 -20.19 -40.03 16.16
N SER A 589 -21.51 -40.03 16.44
CA SER A 589 -22.33 -38.80 16.40
C SER A 589 -21.88 -37.77 17.42
N THR A 590 -21.57 -38.21 18.65
CA THR A 590 -21.06 -37.33 19.72
C THR A 590 -19.68 -36.80 19.39
N PHE A 591 -18.80 -37.61 18.80
CA PHE A 591 -17.47 -37.18 18.36
C PHE A 591 -17.56 -36.12 17.25
N CYS A 592 -18.41 -36.33 16.24
CA CYS A 592 -18.63 -35.34 15.18
C CYS A 592 -19.18 -34.03 15.76
N ALA A 593 -20.16 -34.09 16.65
CA ALA A 593 -20.71 -32.90 17.29
C ALA A 593 -19.67 -32.16 18.14
N GLU A 594 -18.81 -32.88 18.87
CA GLU A 594 -17.71 -32.26 19.62
C GLU A 594 -16.70 -31.59 18.68
N LEU A 595 -16.32 -32.24 17.58
CA LEU A 595 -15.42 -31.68 16.57
C LEU A 595 -16.00 -30.42 15.92
N GLU A 596 -17.27 -30.45 15.49
CA GLU A 596 -17.98 -29.30 14.91
C GLU A 596 -18.05 -28.14 15.90
N ASN A 597 -18.42 -28.42 17.16
CA ASN A 597 -18.52 -27.40 18.20
C ASN A 597 -17.16 -26.79 18.55
N LYS A 598 -16.10 -27.60 18.70
CA LYS A 598 -14.75 -27.09 18.99
C LYS A 598 -14.18 -26.28 17.82
N LEU A 599 -14.45 -26.67 16.57
CA LEU A 599 -14.09 -25.87 15.40
C LEU A 599 -14.86 -24.54 15.35
N THR A 600 -16.16 -24.55 15.68
CA THR A 600 -16.98 -23.33 15.80
C THR A 600 -16.48 -22.42 16.91
N GLN A 601 -16.10 -22.99 18.05
CA GLN A 601 -15.54 -22.27 19.18
C GLN A 601 -14.19 -21.64 18.81
N ALA A 602 -13.27 -22.42 18.23
CA ALA A 602 -11.98 -21.91 17.75
C ALA A 602 -12.14 -20.77 16.74
N TYR A 603 -13.14 -20.86 15.86
CA TYR A 603 -13.48 -19.80 14.92
C TYR A 603 -14.04 -18.53 15.61
N ASN A 604 -14.87 -18.68 16.66
CA ASN A 604 -15.54 -17.57 17.33
C ASN A 604 -14.70 -16.89 18.43
N GLU A 605 -13.80 -17.61 19.09
CA GLU A 605 -13.07 -17.10 20.26
C GLU A 605 -11.95 -16.13 19.92
N VAL A 606 -11.46 -16.13 18.68
CA VAL A 606 -10.43 -15.17 18.25
C VAL A 606 -11.01 -13.76 18.32
N ARG A 607 -10.45 -12.94 19.22
CA ARG A 607 -10.71 -11.49 19.29
C ARG A 607 -9.62 -10.73 18.56
N GLY A 608 -9.95 -9.61 17.95
CA GLY A 608 -8.91 -8.79 17.33
C GLY A 608 -8.03 -8.15 18.40
N GLU A 609 -6.72 -8.12 18.16
CA GLU A 609 -5.78 -7.37 18.99
C GLU A 609 -5.76 -5.95 18.44
N TYR A 610 -6.76 -5.17 18.82
CA TYR A 610 -6.81 -3.76 18.50
C TYR A 610 -6.13 -3.02 19.64
N GLY A 611 -4.83 -2.79 19.49
CA GLY A 611 -4.08 -1.98 20.44
C GLY A 611 -4.76 -0.63 20.61
N SER A 612 -4.88 -0.19 21.85
CA SER A 612 -5.23 1.19 22.20
C SER A 612 -4.16 2.13 21.64
N HIS A 613 -4.24 2.49 20.36
CA HIS A 613 -3.50 3.60 19.77
C HIS A 613 -4.17 4.93 20.15
N SER A 614 -4.42 5.12 21.45
CA SER A 614 -4.69 6.41 22.06
C SER A 614 -3.41 7.17 22.40
N ASP A 615 -2.22 6.58 22.15
CA ASP A 615 -0.96 7.31 22.27
C ASP A 615 -0.61 8.01 20.95
N SER A 616 -1.06 9.26 20.91
CA SER A 616 -0.45 10.41 20.24
C SER A 616 1.02 10.20 19.85
N THR A 617 1.31 9.86 18.60
CA THR A 617 2.59 10.21 17.96
C THR A 617 2.60 10.11 16.44
N TYR A 618 1.53 10.40 15.69
CA TYR A 618 1.69 10.75 14.28
C TYR A 618 0.72 11.87 13.85
N LEU A 619 1.33 13.02 13.56
CA LEU A 619 0.84 14.12 12.71
C LEU A 619 -0.42 14.86 13.16
N SER A 620 -0.23 15.81 14.10
CA SER A 620 -1.03 17.05 14.05
C SER A 620 -0.77 17.77 12.73
N PRO A 621 -1.80 18.23 11.99
CA PRO A 621 -1.63 19.33 11.06
C PRO A 621 -1.38 20.58 11.91
N ARG A 622 -0.13 21.05 11.94
CA ARG A 622 0.15 22.41 12.44
C ARG A 622 -0.46 23.40 11.45
N ASN A 623 -1.68 23.84 11.74
CA ASN A 623 -2.17 25.13 11.27
C ASN A 623 -1.36 26.24 11.97
N ARG A 624 -0.49 26.91 11.22
CA ARG A 624 -0.22 28.34 11.31
C ARG A 624 0.24 28.85 9.97
#